data_AF-A0A1Q7FS92-F1
#
_entry.id   AF-A0A1Q7FS92-F1
#
_cell.length_a   1.000
_cell.length_b   1.000
_cell.length_c   1.000
_cell.angle_alpha   90.00
_cell.angle_beta   90.00
_cell.angle_gamma   90.00
#
_symmetry.space_group_name_H-M   'P 1'
#
loop_
_entity.id
_entity.type
_entity.pdbx_description
1 polymer ?
#
loop_
_entity_poly.entity_id
_entity_poly.type
_entity_poly.pdbx_seq_one_letter_code
_entity_poly.pdbx_strand_id
1 'polypeptide(L)'
;MNNNTVVGTLGMVNLRDTSTVGWQWTGNQYWRDPQAKVWTFRDTNYALADWKVATGLGATDQATLGQPGQPRVFVRANQYEPGRAIATVFNWPHQGTVPVDLSGVLKIGDRFEVHNVQDLWGTPVTTGTYGGGAVILPMNGVTPPLPIGGSPAAPIKTGPDLDVFLVTRAP
;
A
#
# COMPACT_ATOMS: atom_id res chain seq x y z
N MET A 1 5.06 14.63 8.81
CA MET A 1 4.89 13.37 8.06
C MET A 1 5.64 12.30 8.82
N ASN A 2 4.93 11.31 9.39
CA ASN A 2 5.56 10.38 10.34
C ASN A 2 5.31 8.91 9.97
N ASN A 3 6.32 8.06 10.14
CA ASN A 3 6.26 6.60 9.98
C ASN A 3 5.76 6.12 8.60
N ASN A 4 6.08 6.85 7.54
CA ASN A 4 5.66 6.49 6.19
C ASN A 4 6.71 5.62 5.50
N THR A 5 6.26 4.86 4.49
CA THR A 5 7.16 4.25 3.52
C THR A 5 6.90 4.87 2.17
N VAL A 6 7.94 5.44 1.59
CA VAL A 6 7.88 6.16 0.32
C VAL A 6 8.79 5.46 -0.66
N VAL A 7 8.27 5.10 -1.82
CA VAL A 7 9.00 4.40 -2.88
C VAL A 7 8.93 5.26 -4.13
N GLY A 8 10.06 5.49 -4.80
CA GLY A 8 10.09 6.31 -6.00
C GLY A 8 11.45 6.27 -6.70
N THR A 9 11.44 6.54 -8.00
CA THR A 9 12.66 6.57 -8.84
C THR A 9 13.11 7.98 -9.20
N LEU A 10 12.23 8.98 -9.04
CA LEU A 10 12.47 10.39 -9.38
C LEU A 10 12.63 11.24 -8.10
N GLY A 11 12.02 12.42 -8.06
CA GLY A 11 11.97 13.29 -6.87
C GLY A 11 11.25 12.61 -5.71
N MET A 12 11.80 12.70 -4.49
CA MET A 12 11.23 12.09 -3.29
C MET A 12 10.42 13.08 -2.45
N VAL A 13 10.97 14.27 -2.25
CA VAL A 13 10.33 15.35 -1.47
C VAL A 13 10.50 16.64 -2.23
N ASN A 14 9.44 17.45 -2.29
CA ASN A 14 9.52 18.81 -2.81
C ASN A 14 8.87 19.76 -1.81
N LEU A 15 9.70 20.38 -0.96
CA LEU A 15 9.27 21.33 0.05
C LEU A 15 9.64 22.75 -0.37
N ARG A 16 8.63 23.60 -0.59
CA ARG A 16 8.83 24.99 -1.06
C ARG A 16 8.50 26.05 0.00
N ASP A 17 8.16 25.62 1.20
CA ASP A 17 7.74 26.54 2.25
C ASP A 17 8.89 27.46 2.71
N THR A 18 8.51 28.70 3.00
CA THR A 18 9.39 29.75 3.50
C THR A 18 9.80 29.54 4.96
N SER A 19 9.18 28.58 5.66
CA SER A 19 9.52 28.17 7.02
C SER A 19 9.21 26.69 7.23
N THR A 20 10.04 25.98 8.01
CA THR A 20 9.79 24.62 8.49
C THR A 20 9.33 24.57 9.95
N VAL A 21 9.13 25.74 10.58
CA VAL A 21 8.69 25.84 11.98
C VAL A 21 7.33 25.17 12.16
N GLY A 22 7.21 24.31 13.17
CA GLY A 22 5.98 23.56 13.47
C GLY A 22 5.82 22.26 12.69
N TRP A 23 6.68 21.98 11.71
CA TRP A 23 6.67 20.71 10.99
C TRP A 23 7.44 19.68 11.79
N GLN A 24 6.84 18.49 11.98
CA GLN A 24 7.52 17.34 12.57
C GLN A 24 7.44 16.16 11.61
N TRP A 25 8.63 15.71 11.20
CA TRP A 25 8.82 14.60 10.29
C TRP A 25 9.78 13.61 10.94
N THR A 26 9.30 12.40 11.19
CA THR A 26 10.05 11.38 11.91
C THR A 26 9.72 9.97 11.45
N GLY A 27 10.73 9.10 11.36
CA GLY A 27 10.56 7.67 11.16
C GLY A 27 10.11 7.27 9.75
N ASN A 28 10.27 8.15 8.76
CA ASN A 28 9.94 7.79 7.37
C ASN A 28 11.06 6.94 6.76
N GLN A 29 10.68 5.90 6.03
CA GLN A 29 11.58 5.06 5.24
C GLN A 29 11.40 5.37 3.75
N TYR A 30 12.45 5.89 3.13
CA TYR A 30 12.53 6.15 1.70
C TYR A 30 13.25 4.98 1.00
N TRP A 31 12.66 4.43 -0.06
CA TRP A 31 13.31 3.46 -0.93
C TRP A 31 13.86 4.17 -2.16
N ARG A 32 15.05 4.75 -1.96
CA ARG A 32 15.80 5.57 -2.90
C ARG A 32 17.28 5.57 -2.51
N ASP A 33 18.17 5.76 -3.48
CA ASP A 33 19.58 6.05 -3.22
C ASP A 33 19.70 7.29 -2.29
N PRO A 34 20.28 7.17 -1.08
CA PRO A 34 20.46 8.30 -0.16
C PRO A 34 21.35 9.42 -0.73
N GLN A 35 22.22 9.10 -1.70
CA GLN A 35 23.14 10.06 -2.33
C GLN A 35 22.53 10.77 -3.55
N ALA A 36 21.37 10.31 -4.04
CA ALA A 36 20.69 10.98 -5.14
C ALA A 36 20.20 12.37 -4.68
N LYS A 37 20.46 13.39 -5.50
CA LYS A 37 19.97 14.76 -5.25
C LYS A 37 18.51 14.89 -5.65
N VAL A 38 17.62 14.30 -4.86
CA VAL A 38 16.18 14.18 -5.16
C VAL A 38 15.27 14.58 -3.99
N TRP A 39 15.84 15.10 -2.91
CA TRP A 39 15.10 15.79 -1.86
C TRP A 39 15.24 17.29 -2.09
N THR A 40 14.16 17.93 -2.56
CA THR A 40 14.14 19.34 -2.92
C THR A 40 13.69 20.18 -1.73
N PHE A 41 14.45 21.25 -1.45
CA PHE A 41 14.04 22.32 -0.54
C PHE A 41 14.35 23.68 -1.18
N ARG A 42 13.32 24.53 -1.32
CA ARG A 42 13.42 25.88 -1.92
C ARG A 42 14.20 25.87 -3.24
N ASP A 43 13.76 25.00 -4.15
CA ASP A 43 14.31 24.79 -5.50
C ASP A 43 15.75 24.27 -5.57
N THR A 44 16.35 23.91 -4.44
CA THR A 44 17.65 23.24 -4.39
C THR A 44 17.45 21.75 -4.14
N ASN A 45 18.15 20.92 -4.92
CA ASN A 45 18.12 19.47 -4.78
C ASN A 45 19.29 18.97 -3.92
N TYR A 46 18.97 18.20 -2.90
CA TYR A 46 19.91 17.68 -1.92
C TYR A 46 19.90 16.15 -1.89
N ALA A 47 21.02 15.55 -1.48
CA ALA A 47 21.03 14.20 -0.93
C ALA A 47 20.29 14.21 0.42
N LEU A 48 19.79 13.05 0.89
CA LEU A 48 18.93 13.03 2.08
C LEU A 48 19.62 13.63 3.32
N ALA A 49 20.91 13.33 3.52
CA ALA A 49 21.65 13.84 4.68
C ALA A 49 21.71 15.39 4.67
N ASP A 50 22.07 15.98 3.54
CA ASP A 50 22.16 17.44 3.39
C ASP A 50 20.78 18.10 3.49
N TRP A 51 19.74 17.43 2.97
CA TRP A 51 18.36 17.92 3.05
C TRP A 51 17.89 18.04 4.51
N LYS A 52 18.20 17.04 5.35
CA LYS A 52 17.87 17.08 6.79
C LYS A 52 18.56 18.23 7.50
N VAL A 53 19.84 18.48 7.17
CA VAL A 53 20.59 19.62 7.72
C VAL A 53 19.96 20.95 7.27
N ALA A 54 19.60 21.07 5.99
CA ALA A 54 19.04 22.30 5.43
C ALA A 54 17.63 22.63 5.97
N THR A 55 16.84 21.62 6.33
CA THR A 55 15.43 21.79 6.74
C THR A 55 15.20 21.67 8.24
N GLY A 56 16.07 20.96 8.95
CA GLY A 56 15.85 20.51 10.33
C GLY A 56 14.79 19.40 10.47
N LEU A 57 14.32 18.82 9.35
CA LEU A 57 13.26 17.81 9.33
C LEU A 57 13.83 16.40 9.15
N GLY A 58 13.05 15.38 9.54
CA GLY A 58 13.36 13.99 9.20
C GLY A 58 14.60 13.44 9.88
N ALA A 59 14.96 13.93 11.08
CA ALA A 59 16.18 13.51 11.78
C ALA A 59 16.30 11.97 11.86
N THR A 60 15.19 11.29 12.10
CA THR A 60 15.12 9.82 12.19
C THR A 60 14.74 9.12 10.88
N ASP A 61 14.50 9.84 9.79
CA ASP A 61 14.15 9.25 8.50
C ASP A 61 15.33 8.49 7.91
N GLN A 62 15.09 7.50 7.06
CA GLN A 62 16.15 6.68 6.45
C GLN A 62 15.91 6.54 4.96
N ALA A 63 16.98 6.40 4.18
CA ALA A 63 16.92 6.05 2.76
C ALA A 63 17.73 4.79 2.48
N THR A 64 17.15 3.89 1.70
CA THR A 64 17.77 2.63 1.30
C THR A 64 17.56 2.43 -0.20
N LEU A 65 18.63 2.10 -0.93
CA LEU A 65 18.55 1.80 -2.35
C LEU A 65 17.71 0.52 -2.59
N GLY A 66 16.91 0.53 -3.66
CA GLY A 66 16.10 -0.61 -4.07
C GLY A 66 14.61 -0.39 -3.77
N GLN A 67 13.92 -1.46 -3.40
CA GLN A 67 12.49 -1.47 -3.12
C GLN A 67 12.20 -2.29 -1.86
N PRO A 68 11.03 -2.11 -1.21
CA PRO A 68 10.63 -2.93 -0.07
C PRO A 68 10.78 -4.42 -0.38
N GLY A 69 11.50 -5.15 0.48
CA GLY A 69 11.69 -6.60 0.34
C GLY A 69 10.48 -7.43 0.77
N GLN A 70 9.47 -6.79 1.36
CA GLN A 70 8.23 -7.43 1.80
C GLN A 70 7.01 -6.60 1.35
N PRO A 71 5.86 -7.25 1.07
CA PRO A 71 4.61 -6.56 0.84
C PRO A 71 4.17 -5.75 2.08
N ARG A 72 3.36 -4.72 1.87
CA ARG A 72 2.66 -4.02 2.96
C ARG A 72 1.18 -4.27 2.84
N VAL A 73 0.62 -4.79 3.92
CA VAL A 73 -0.78 -5.19 4.02
C VAL A 73 -1.48 -4.26 5.00
N PHE A 74 -2.62 -3.73 4.59
CA PHE A 74 -3.50 -2.93 5.43
C PHE A 74 -4.88 -3.56 5.42
N VAL A 75 -5.39 -3.93 6.59
CA VAL A 75 -6.75 -4.47 6.74
C VAL A 75 -7.58 -3.47 7.52
N ARG A 76 -8.66 -2.99 6.91
CA ARG A 76 -9.63 -2.08 7.52
C ARG A 76 -10.97 -2.79 7.66
N ALA A 77 -11.25 -3.26 8.86
CA ALA A 77 -12.56 -3.81 9.21
C ALA A 77 -13.66 -2.74 9.08
N ASN A 78 -14.83 -3.16 8.63
CA ASN A 78 -16.02 -2.32 8.60
C ASN A 78 -16.62 -2.27 10.01
N GLN A 79 -16.74 -1.06 10.56
CA GLN A 79 -17.27 -0.82 11.90
C GLN A 79 -18.77 -1.10 12.05
N TYR A 80 -19.51 -1.18 10.93
CA TYR A 80 -20.97 -1.36 10.92
C TYR A 80 -21.41 -2.74 10.41
N GLU A 81 -20.50 -3.50 9.79
CA GLU A 81 -20.79 -4.82 9.22
C GLU A 81 -19.72 -5.81 9.69
N PRO A 82 -19.94 -6.49 10.84
CA PRO A 82 -19.01 -7.51 11.33
C PRO A 82 -18.77 -8.61 10.29
N GLY A 83 -17.50 -9.02 10.13
CA GLY A 83 -17.10 -9.98 9.10
C GLY A 83 -16.79 -9.34 7.74
N ARG A 84 -16.86 -8.02 7.61
CA ARG A 84 -16.51 -7.30 6.37
C ARG A 84 -15.27 -6.44 6.55
N ALA A 85 -14.37 -6.45 5.57
CA ALA A 85 -13.18 -5.58 5.56
C ALA A 85 -12.71 -5.25 4.15
N ILE A 86 -11.93 -4.17 4.04
CA ILE A 86 -11.08 -3.92 2.87
C ILE A 86 -9.65 -4.30 3.25
N ALA A 87 -9.02 -5.18 2.46
CA ALA A 87 -7.61 -5.51 2.56
C ALA A 87 -6.86 -4.90 1.37
N THR A 88 -5.92 -4.00 1.61
CA THR A 88 -5.05 -3.40 0.59
C THR A 88 -3.66 -3.99 0.70
N VAL A 89 -3.14 -4.51 -0.41
CA VAL A 89 -1.80 -5.09 -0.47
C VAL A 89 -0.98 -4.34 -1.50
N PHE A 90 0.08 -3.67 -1.03
CA PHE A 90 1.15 -3.16 -1.87
C PHE A 90 2.25 -4.22 -1.95
N ASN A 91 2.50 -4.75 -3.14
CA ASN A 91 3.34 -5.92 -3.37
C ASN A 91 4.55 -5.59 -4.26
N TRP A 92 5.39 -4.66 -3.79
CA TRP A 92 6.65 -4.32 -4.46
C TRP A 92 7.57 -5.52 -4.80
N PRO A 93 7.64 -6.60 -3.99
CA PRO A 93 8.45 -7.76 -4.36
C PRO A 93 7.84 -8.63 -5.47
N HIS A 94 6.63 -8.31 -5.96
CA HIS A 94 5.88 -9.09 -6.93
C HIS A 94 5.68 -10.56 -6.49
N GLN A 95 5.40 -10.81 -5.21
CA GLN A 95 5.07 -12.15 -4.73
C GLN A 95 3.78 -12.63 -5.41
N GLY A 96 3.71 -13.91 -5.81
CA GLY A 96 2.50 -14.46 -6.44
C GLY A 96 1.31 -14.57 -5.48
N THR A 97 1.59 -14.67 -4.18
CA THR A 97 0.60 -14.76 -3.10
C THR A 97 1.12 -14.05 -1.87
N VAL A 98 0.24 -13.46 -1.07
CA VAL A 98 0.58 -12.75 0.17
C VAL A 98 -0.28 -13.26 1.33
N PRO A 99 0.31 -13.65 2.47
CA PRO A 99 -0.44 -13.99 3.67
C PRO A 99 -1.03 -12.71 4.31
N VAL A 100 -2.33 -12.72 4.57
CA VAL A 100 -3.05 -11.60 5.20
C VAL A 100 -3.70 -12.06 6.50
N ASP A 101 -3.42 -11.33 7.58
CA ASP A 101 -4.07 -11.55 8.88
C ASP A 101 -5.50 -10.96 8.85
N LEU A 102 -6.49 -11.84 9.01
CA LEU A 102 -7.91 -11.50 9.05
C LEU A 102 -8.54 -11.79 10.43
N SER A 103 -7.73 -12.03 11.46
CA SER A 103 -8.20 -12.37 12.82
C SER A 103 -9.04 -11.27 13.47
N GLY A 104 -8.80 -10.01 13.13
CA GLY A 104 -9.63 -8.87 13.53
C GLY A 104 -10.95 -8.74 12.76
N VAL A 105 -11.19 -9.57 11.73
CA VAL A 105 -12.36 -9.49 10.84
C VAL A 105 -13.22 -10.75 10.94
N LEU A 106 -12.59 -11.93 10.94
CA LEU A 106 -13.23 -13.24 10.89
C LEU A 106 -12.96 -14.02 12.18
N LYS A 107 -13.94 -14.83 12.59
CA LYS A 107 -13.82 -15.78 13.72
C LYS A 107 -13.58 -17.19 13.20
N ILE A 108 -12.92 -18.02 14.01
CA ILE A 108 -12.70 -19.42 13.65
C ILE A 108 -14.05 -20.09 13.37
N GLY A 109 -14.16 -20.77 12.24
CA GLY A 109 -15.40 -21.40 11.78
C GLY A 109 -16.25 -20.51 10.86
N ASP A 110 -15.97 -19.21 10.72
CA ASP A 110 -16.65 -18.35 9.75
C ASP A 110 -16.32 -18.82 8.33
N ARG A 111 -17.36 -19.00 7.50
CA ARG A 111 -17.18 -19.10 6.05
C ARG A 111 -16.89 -17.71 5.51
N PHE A 112 -16.02 -17.60 4.52
CA PHE A 112 -15.66 -16.31 3.95
C PHE A 112 -15.45 -16.38 2.44
N GLU A 113 -15.60 -15.22 1.83
CA GLU A 113 -15.27 -14.93 0.45
C GLU A 113 -14.38 -13.70 0.40
N VAL A 114 -13.42 -13.73 -0.53
CA VAL A 114 -12.54 -12.60 -0.83
C VAL A 114 -12.67 -12.30 -2.31
N HIS A 115 -13.05 -11.08 -2.64
CA HIS A 115 -13.16 -10.59 -4.01
C HIS A 115 -12.10 -9.52 -4.26
N ASN A 116 -11.49 -9.51 -5.44
CA ASN A 116 -10.69 -8.35 -5.86
C ASN A 116 -11.66 -7.20 -6.19
N VAL A 117 -11.39 -5.99 -5.68
CA VAL A 117 -12.31 -4.86 -5.87
C VAL A 117 -12.43 -4.40 -7.32
N GLN A 118 -11.49 -4.78 -8.20
CA GLN A 118 -11.61 -4.55 -9.64
C GLN A 118 -12.68 -5.46 -10.28
N ASP A 119 -13.15 -6.52 -9.61
CA ASP A 119 -14.21 -7.42 -10.07
C ASP A 119 -15.06 -7.94 -8.88
N LEU A 120 -15.81 -7.03 -8.25
CA LEU A 120 -16.59 -7.33 -7.03
C LEU A 120 -17.74 -8.32 -7.22
N TRP A 121 -18.22 -8.48 -8.45
CA TRP A 121 -19.33 -9.35 -8.78
C TRP A 121 -18.89 -10.62 -9.54
N GLY A 122 -17.59 -10.77 -9.75
CA GLY A 122 -16.99 -11.95 -10.34
C GLY A 122 -16.85 -13.11 -9.36
N THR A 123 -16.01 -14.08 -9.71
CA THR A 123 -15.71 -15.21 -8.83
C THR A 123 -14.81 -14.76 -7.68
N PRO A 124 -15.08 -15.16 -6.42
CA PRO A 124 -14.18 -14.89 -5.32
C PRO A 124 -12.77 -15.43 -5.64
N VAL A 125 -11.74 -14.62 -5.41
CA VAL A 125 -10.34 -15.02 -5.61
C VAL A 125 -9.85 -15.97 -4.52
N THR A 126 -10.54 -16.01 -3.37
CA THR A 126 -10.28 -16.95 -2.28
C THR A 126 -11.56 -17.16 -1.49
N THR A 127 -11.87 -18.40 -1.15
CA THR A 127 -12.97 -18.76 -0.24
C THR A 127 -12.50 -19.81 0.74
N GLY A 128 -13.24 -19.98 1.84
CA GLY A 128 -12.96 -21.08 2.76
C GLY A 128 -13.70 -20.94 4.08
N THR A 129 -13.29 -21.77 5.04
CA THR A 129 -13.65 -21.62 6.45
C THR A 129 -12.42 -21.12 7.20
N TYR A 130 -12.57 -20.03 7.94
CA TYR A 130 -11.45 -19.40 8.64
C TYR A 130 -10.96 -20.28 9.79
N GLY A 131 -9.68 -20.66 9.74
CA GLY A 131 -9.05 -21.55 10.73
C GLY A 131 -8.27 -20.83 11.83
N GLY A 132 -8.22 -19.49 11.84
CA GLY A 132 -7.48 -18.70 12.84
C GLY A 132 -6.05 -18.32 12.45
N GLY A 133 -5.59 -18.70 11.27
CA GLY A 133 -4.30 -18.29 10.71
C GLY A 133 -4.44 -17.27 9.56
N ALA A 134 -3.32 -16.85 8.97
CA ALA A 134 -3.34 -15.97 7.81
C ALA A 134 -4.07 -16.61 6.62
N VAL A 135 -4.82 -15.80 5.88
CA VAL A 135 -5.45 -16.20 4.61
C VAL A 135 -4.52 -15.81 3.48
N ILE A 136 -4.23 -16.76 2.59
CA ILE A 136 -3.35 -16.56 1.44
C ILE A 136 -4.14 -15.88 0.33
N LEU A 137 -3.77 -14.63 -0.01
CA LEU A 137 -4.40 -13.89 -1.10
C LEU A 137 -3.54 -13.95 -2.36
N PRO A 138 -4.11 -14.24 -3.54
CA PRO A 138 -3.38 -14.21 -4.79
C PRO A 138 -3.17 -12.77 -5.24
N MET A 139 -1.97 -12.47 -5.74
CA MET A 139 -1.57 -11.12 -6.19
C MET A 139 -1.44 -11.03 -7.71
N ASN A 140 -2.03 -11.97 -8.45
CA ASN A 140 -1.99 -11.93 -9.90
C ASN A 140 -2.99 -10.93 -10.48
N GLY A 141 -3.77 -10.19 -9.67
CA GLY A 141 -4.87 -9.32 -10.08
C GLY A 141 -5.99 -10.01 -10.89
N VAL A 142 -7.04 -9.26 -11.18
CA VAL A 142 -8.14 -9.69 -12.06
C VAL A 142 -8.22 -8.81 -13.30
N THR A 143 -8.84 -9.30 -14.37
CA THR A 143 -9.19 -8.45 -15.52
C THR A 143 -10.43 -7.66 -15.15
N PRO A 144 -10.37 -6.32 -15.05
CA PRO A 144 -11.55 -5.54 -14.69
C PRO A 144 -12.64 -5.67 -15.78
N PRO A 145 -13.93 -5.73 -15.40
CA PRO A 145 -15.01 -5.75 -16.37
C PRO A 145 -15.04 -4.45 -17.17
N LEU A 146 -15.52 -4.52 -18.41
CA LEU A 146 -15.63 -3.35 -19.28
C LEU A 146 -16.65 -2.35 -18.73
N PRO A 147 -16.32 -1.05 -18.69
CA PRO A 147 -17.28 -0.01 -18.30
C PRO A 147 -18.47 0.01 -19.25
N ILE A 148 -19.68 0.08 -18.69
CA ILE A 148 -20.89 0.39 -19.45
C ILE A 148 -20.82 1.86 -19.89
N GLY A 149 -21.15 2.14 -21.14
CA GLY A 149 -21.17 3.52 -21.67
C GLY A 149 -20.00 3.92 -22.56
N GLY A 150 -19.19 2.96 -23.03
CA GLY A 150 -18.29 3.18 -24.17
C GLY A 150 -17.01 3.96 -23.87
N SER A 151 -16.48 3.86 -22.65
CA SER A 151 -15.11 4.33 -22.38
C SER A 151 -14.15 3.69 -23.40
N PRO A 152 -13.37 4.49 -24.15
CA PRO A 152 -12.46 3.94 -25.15
C PRO A 152 -11.26 3.21 -24.53
N ALA A 153 -11.00 3.43 -23.24
CA ALA A 153 -9.95 2.76 -22.49
C ALA A 153 -10.55 1.73 -21.54
N ALA A 154 -10.04 0.49 -21.62
CA ALA A 154 -10.27 -0.53 -20.62
C ALA A 154 -9.60 -0.13 -19.29
N PRO A 155 -10.20 -0.46 -18.14
CA PRO A 155 -9.57 -0.19 -16.86
C PRO A 155 -8.25 -0.96 -16.74
N ILE A 156 -7.24 -0.31 -16.18
CA ILE A 156 -5.91 -0.90 -15.99
C ILE A 156 -5.97 -1.88 -14.82
N LYS A 157 -5.47 -3.09 -15.04
CA LYS A 157 -5.24 -4.07 -13.99
C LYS A 157 -4.12 -3.60 -13.06
N THR A 158 -4.35 -3.61 -11.75
CA THR A 158 -3.39 -3.08 -10.77
C THR A 158 -2.41 -4.13 -10.23
N GLY A 159 -2.79 -5.40 -10.25
CA GLY A 159 -1.89 -6.49 -9.88
C GLY A 159 -0.78 -6.72 -10.93
N PRO A 160 0.44 -7.13 -10.53
CA PRO A 160 0.77 -7.60 -9.19
C PRO A 160 1.25 -6.54 -8.20
N ASP A 161 1.43 -5.28 -8.63
CA ASP A 161 1.95 -4.21 -7.79
C ASP A 161 1.01 -3.83 -6.64
N LEU A 162 -0.30 -3.78 -6.94
CA LEU A 162 -1.35 -3.43 -6.01
C LEU A 162 -2.57 -4.30 -6.26
N ASP A 163 -3.03 -5.01 -5.23
CA ASP A 163 -4.38 -5.56 -5.21
C ASP A 163 -5.12 -5.11 -3.95
N VAL A 164 -6.40 -4.82 -4.13
CA VAL A 164 -7.31 -4.45 -3.05
C VAL A 164 -8.44 -5.46 -3.07
N PHE A 165 -8.80 -5.95 -1.90
CA PHE A 165 -9.76 -7.02 -1.72
C PHE A 165 -10.89 -6.59 -0.81
N LEU A 166 -12.11 -6.97 -1.19
CA LEU A 166 -13.25 -7.01 -0.29
C LEU A 166 -13.31 -8.39 0.38
N VAL A 167 -13.18 -8.41 1.69
CA VAL A 167 -13.40 -9.60 2.52
C VAL A 167 -14.81 -9.54 3.07
N THR A 168 -15.55 -10.63 2.96
CA THR A 168 -16.89 -10.79 3.53
C THR A 168 -17.05 -12.16 4.15
N ARG A 169 -17.59 -12.20 5.38
CA ARG A 169 -18.14 -13.42 5.95
C ARG A 169 -19.35 -13.85 5.12
N ALA A 170 -19.30 -15.07 4.62
CA ALA A 170 -20.40 -15.69 3.90
C ALA A 170 -21.53 -16.10 4.86
N PRO A 171 -22.78 -16.21 4.37
CA PRO A 171 -23.91 -16.69 5.17
C PRO A 171 -23.72 -18.09 5.78
#